data_AF-B9SD51-F1
#
_entry.id   AF-B9SD51-F1
#
_cell.length_a   1.000
_cell.length_b   1.000
_cell.length_c   1.000
_cell.angle_alpha   90.00
_cell.angle_beta   90.00
_cell.angle_gamma   90.00
#
_symmetry.space_group_name_H-M   'P 1'
#
loop_
_entity.id
_entity.type
_entity.pdbx_description
1 polymer ?
#
loop_
_entity_poly.entity_id
_entity_poly.type
_entity_poly.pdbx_seq_one_letter_code
_entity_poly.pdbx_strand_id
1 'polypeptide(L)'
;MSASTIQNQKHCFLILILLVLLMTSEGIRTVHINIINNFGVDLTVHCKSKDDDLGAHLLHDQEAYRFGFKPNYWGNTLFYCSFAWTGEVKWFDIYVDERDYGRCLDCKWRVDENGPCFLDNDTGEVNKCYQWN
;
A
#
# COMPACT_ATOMS: atom_id res chain seq x y z
N MET A 1 -46.88 -2.21 20.88
CA MET A 1 -45.58 -2.92 20.79
C MET A 1 -45.19 -3.33 22.20
N SER A 2 -44.97 -4.62 22.49
CA SER A 2 -44.83 -5.11 23.88
C SER A 2 -43.40 -4.93 24.41
N ALA A 3 -43.25 -4.81 25.74
CA ALA A 3 -41.96 -4.66 26.42
C ALA A 3 -40.97 -5.80 26.09
N SER A 4 -41.48 -7.00 25.85
CA SER A 4 -40.72 -8.17 25.38
C SER A 4 -40.11 -7.96 24.00
N THR A 5 -40.82 -7.35 23.05
CA THR A 5 -40.29 -7.04 21.72
C THR A 5 -39.16 -6.03 21.80
N ILE A 6 -39.29 -5.00 22.64
CA ILE A 6 -38.26 -3.96 22.83
C ILE A 6 -37.01 -4.55 23.48
N GLN A 7 -37.16 -5.44 24.46
CA GLN A 7 -36.04 -6.11 25.13
C GLN A 7 -35.25 -7.02 24.19
N ASN A 8 -35.97 -7.77 23.33
CA ASN A 8 -35.35 -8.61 22.30
C ASN A 8 -34.60 -7.77 21.25
N GLN A 9 -35.17 -6.63 20.84
CA GLN A 9 -34.50 -5.71 19.91
C GLN A 9 -33.21 -5.11 20.49
N LYS A 10 -33.22 -4.71 21.77
CA LYS A 10 -32.03 -4.22 22.47
C LYS A 10 -30.94 -5.30 22.58
N HIS A 11 -31.33 -6.55 22.86
CA HIS A 11 -30.39 -7.68 22.89
C HIS A 11 -29.77 -7.96 21.52
N CYS A 12 -30.57 -7.97 20.45
CA CYS A 12 -30.05 -8.12 19.08
C CYS A 12 -29.09 -6.99 18.71
N PHE A 13 -29.40 -5.74 19.08
CA PHE A 13 -28.54 -4.59 18.82
C PHE A 13 -27.21 -4.67 19.59
N LEU A 14 -27.25 -5.08 20.87
CA LEU A 14 -26.05 -5.33 21.68
C LEU A 14 -25.18 -6.45 21.11
N ILE A 15 -25.79 -7.56 20.66
CA ILE A 15 -25.07 -8.67 20.02
C ILE A 15 -24.44 -8.21 18.71
N LEU A 16 -25.15 -7.42 17.89
CA LEU A 16 -24.61 -6.87 16.65
C LEU A 16 -23.40 -5.96 16.90
N ILE A 17 -23.46 -5.08 17.90
CA ILE A 17 -22.33 -4.24 18.31
C ILE A 17 -21.14 -5.10 18.79
N LEU A 18 -21.40 -6.12 19.61
CA LEU A 18 -20.35 -7.04 20.07
C LEU A 18 -19.70 -7.80 18.91
N LEU A 19 -20.47 -8.29 17.94
CA LEU A 19 -19.94 -8.93 16.74
C LEU A 19 -19.10 -7.95 15.90
N VAL A 20 -19.55 -6.71 15.72
CA VAL A 20 -18.78 -5.67 15.02
C VAL A 20 -17.47 -5.37 15.76
N LEU A 21 -17.49 -5.27 17.09
CA LEU A 21 -16.28 -5.04 17.91
C LEU A 21 -15.30 -6.22 17.83
N LEU A 22 -15.78 -7.47 17.74
CA LEU A 22 -14.93 -8.64 17.55
C LEU A 22 -14.25 -8.66 16.17
N MET A 23 -14.84 -8.02 15.16
CA MET A 23 -14.22 -7.87 13.83
C MET A 23 -13.10 -6.81 13.83
N THR A 24 -12.99 -5.98 14.87
CA THR A 24 -11.96 -4.93 14.97
C THR A 24 -10.61 -5.39 15.52
N SER A 25 -10.48 -6.66 15.93
CA SER A 25 -9.27 -7.16 16.59
C SER A 25 -8.23 -7.80 15.66
N GLU A 26 -8.46 -7.85 14.35
CA GLU A 26 -7.36 -8.15 13.41
C GLU A 26 -6.49 -6.90 13.33
N GLY A 27 -5.38 -6.91 14.08
CA GLY A 27 -4.43 -5.81 14.12
C GLY A 27 -3.98 -5.45 12.71
N ILE A 28 -4.52 -4.36 12.17
CA ILE A 28 -4.16 -3.87 10.83
C ILE A 28 -2.66 -3.59 10.84
N ARG A 29 -1.91 -4.47 10.18
CA ARG A 29 -0.46 -4.36 10.07
C ARG A 29 -0.13 -3.17 9.18
N THR A 30 0.81 -2.35 9.61
CA THR A 30 1.34 -1.28 8.78
C THR A 30 2.15 -1.89 7.65
N VAL A 31 1.83 -1.49 6.42
CA VAL A 31 2.63 -1.79 5.23
C VAL A 31 3.61 -0.64 5.03
N HIS A 32 4.88 -0.97 4.75
CA HIS A 32 5.89 0.00 4.35
C HIS A 32 6.31 -0.26 2.91
N ILE A 33 6.33 0.80 2.11
CA ILE A 33 6.86 0.79 0.75
C ILE A 33 8.24 1.45 0.79
N ASN A 34 9.22 0.82 0.16
CA ASN A 34 10.57 1.35 -0.04
C ASN A 34 10.92 1.27 -1.52
N ILE A 35 11.04 2.44 -2.16
CA ILE A 35 11.30 2.59 -3.59
C ILE A 35 12.74 3.03 -3.77
N ILE A 36 13.56 2.23 -4.45
CA ILE A 36 14.98 2.46 -4.68
C ILE A 36 15.17 2.88 -6.14
N ASN A 37 15.82 4.01 -6.35
CA ASN A 37 16.20 4.49 -7.68
C ASN A 37 17.40 3.69 -8.21
N ASN A 38 17.27 3.11 -9.40
CA ASN A 38 18.35 2.40 -10.09
C ASN A 38 18.51 2.84 -11.55
N PHE A 39 18.32 4.14 -11.81
CA PHE A 39 18.46 4.73 -13.16
C PHE A 39 19.87 5.24 -13.48
N GLY A 40 20.77 5.37 -12.51
CA GLY A 40 22.05 6.07 -12.71
C GLY A 40 21.91 7.60 -12.81
N VAL A 41 20.70 8.13 -12.66
CA VAL A 41 20.35 9.56 -12.73
C VAL A 41 19.28 9.88 -11.69
N ASP A 42 19.01 11.17 -11.49
CA ASP A 42 17.95 11.64 -10.59
C ASP A 42 16.56 11.20 -11.07
N LEU A 43 15.77 10.72 -10.12
CA LEU A 43 14.41 10.25 -10.32
C LEU A 43 13.47 11.00 -9.39
N THR A 44 12.49 11.73 -9.95
CA THR A 44 11.40 12.30 -9.14
C THR A 44 10.29 11.28 -9.00
N VAL A 45 9.96 10.90 -7.77
CA VAL A 45 8.88 9.97 -7.44
C VAL A 45 7.75 10.74 -6.78
N HIS A 46 6.52 10.62 -7.28
CA HIS A 46 5.33 11.20 -6.65
C HIS A 46 4.28 10.12 -6.46
N CYS A 47 4.00 9.76 -5.22
CA CYS A 47 3.06 8.71 -4.86
C CYS A 47 1.78 9.30 -4.24
N LYS A 48 0.65 8.68 -4.55
CA LYS A 48 -0.63 9.00 -3.92
C LYS A 48 -1.58 7.81 -3.92
N SER A 49 -2.55 7.84 -3.02
CA SER A 49 -3.73 6.99 -3.03
C SER A 49 -4.94 7.80 -3.52
N LYS A 50 -6.15 7.28 -3.29
CA LYS A 50 -7.38 8.05 -3.47
C LYS A 50 -7.49 9.18 -2.44
N ASP A 51 -7.06 8.92 -1.21
CA ASP A 51 -7.35 9.75 -0.05
C ASP A 51 -6.11 10.55 0.44
N ASP A 52 -4.91 10.10 0.09
CA ASP A 52 -3.64 10.66 0.55
C ASP A 52 -2.72 11.01 -0.62
N ASP A 53 -2.25 12.25 -0.66
CA ASP A 53 -1.16 12.66 -1.56
C ASP A 53 0.13 12.76 -0.74
N LEU A 54 1.13 11.93 -1.07
CA LEU A 54 2.40 11.87 -0.35
C LEU A 54 3.44 12.86 -0.90
N GLY A 55 3.10 13.60 -1.95
CA GLY A 55 3.96 14.57 -2.61
C GLY A 55 5.06 13.95 -3.46
N ALA A 56 5.83 14.84 -4.08
CA ALA A 56 6.98 14.49 -4.91
C ALA A 56 8.28 14.48 -4.09
N HIS A 57 9.13 13.49 -4.35
CA HIS A 57 10.42 13.26 -3.71
C HIS A 57 11.47 13.06 -4.80
N LEU A 58 12.54 13.86 -4.76
CA LEU A 58 13.69 13.67 -5.63
C LEU A 58 14.60 12.59 -5.01
N LEU A 59 14.97 11.59 -5.79
CA LEU A 59 15.91 10.54 -5.40
C LEU A 59 17.12 10.61 -6.32
N HIS A 60 18.31 10.76 -5.75
CA HIS A 60 19.55 10.52 -6.48
C HIS A 60 19.70 9.02 -6.79
N ASP A 61 20.66 8.67 -7.65
CA ASP A 61 20.92 7.26 -7.93
C ASP A 61 21.22 6.48 -6.65
N GLN A 62 20.64 5.28 -6.54
CA GLN A 62 20.68 4.39 -5.37
C GLN A 62 20.01 4.93 -4.09
N GLU A 63 19.43 6.14 -4.09
CA GLU A 63 18.61 6.61 -2.98
C GLU A 63 17.25 5.93 -2.96
N ALA A 64 16.64 5.95 -1.77
CA ALA A 64 15.35 5.33 -1.55
C ALA A 64 14.34 6.25 -0.88
N TYR A 65 13.09 6.18 -1.34
CA TYR A 65 11.94 6.82 -0.73
C TYR A 65 11.10 5.78 0.02
N ARG A 66 10.84 6.03 1.31
CA ARG A 66 10.05 5.14 2.16
C ARG A 66 8.83 5.84 2.73
N PHE A 67 7.68 5.16 2.68
CA PHE A 67 6.47 5.58 3.39
C PHE A 67 5.74 4.36 3.95
N GLY A 68 4.88 4.59 4.95
CA GLY A 68 4.07 3.55 5.58
C GLY A 68 2.61 3.94 5.66
N PHE A 69 1.73 2.97 5.52
CA PHE A 69 0.28 3.15 5.61
C PHE A 69 -0.39 1.91 6.16
N LYS A 70 -1.66 2.03 6.51
CA LYS A 70 -2.50 0.91 6.94
C LYS A 70 -3.53 0.64 5.85
N PRO A 71 -3.54 -0.56 5.24
CA PRO A 71 -4.60 -0.91 4.30
C PRO A 71 -5.97 -0.78 4.95
N ASN A 72 -6.94 -0.28 4.19
CA ASN A 72 -8.31 -0.19 4.64
C ASN A 72 -8.94 -1.59 4.77
N TYR A 73 -9.99 -1.67 5.58
CA TYR A 73 -10.67 -2.93 5.87
C TYR A 73 -11.40 -3.53 4.65
N TRP A 74 -11.75 -2.71 3.65
CA TRP A 74 -12.49 -3.16 2.47
C TRP A 74 -11.61 -3.83 1.41
N GLY A 75 -10.30 -3.88 1.63
CA GLY A 75 -9.37 -4.59 0.76
C GLY A 75 -9.20 -3.97 -0.63
N ASN A 76 -9.32 -2.65 -0.73
CA ASN A 76 -9.21 -1.92 -2.00
C ASN A 76 -8.18 -0.77 -1.93
N THR A 77 -7.20 -0.89 -1.03
CA THR A 77 -6.14 0.12 -0.90
C THR A 77 -5.25 0.09 -2.13
N LEU A 78 -5.00 1.27 -2.69
CA LEU A 78 -4.19 1.45 -3.88
C LEU A 78 -3.27 2.65 -3.68
N PHE A 79 -1.98 2.45 -3.86
CA PHE A 79 -1.03 3.54 -4.06
C PHE A 79 -0.42 3.42 -5.44
N TYR A 80 -0.42 4.52 -6.17
CA TYR A 80 0.17 4.64 -7.50
C TYR A 80 1.15 5.79 -7.49
N CYS A 81 2.26 5.61 -8.21
CA CYS A 81 3.33 6.58 -8.26
C CYS A 81 3.66 6.94 -9.70
N SER A 82 3.97 8.22 -9.94
CA SER A 82 4.71 8.64 -11.13
C SER A 82 6.20 8.63 -10.85
N PHE A 83 6.95 8.32 -11.89
CA PHE A 83 8.40 8.25 -11.92
C PHE A 83 8.85 9.12 -13.09
N ALA A 84 9.58 10.20 -12.80
CA ALA A 84 10.02 11.15 -13.81
C ALA A 84 11.55 11.25 -13.84
N TRP A 85 12.14 10.99 -15.00
CA TRP A 85 13.59 11.06 -15.24
C TRP A 85 13.85 11.52 -16.66
N THR A 86 14.86 12.38 -16.88
CA THR A 86 15.32 12.77 -18.23
C THR A 86 14.23 13.24 -19.22
N GLY A 87 13.14 13.83 -18.73
CA GLY A 87 12.01 14.28 -19.56
C GLY A 87 10.94 13.21 -19.85
N GLU A 88 11.17 11.97 -19.41
CA GLU A 88 10.18 10.88 -19.43
C GLU A 88 9.39 10.84 -18.12
N VAL A 89 8.13 10.41 -18.21
CA VAL A 89 7.28 10.14 -17.05
C VAL A 89 6.56 8.81 -17.25
N LYS A 90 6.69 7.89 -16.30
CA LYS A 90 5.97 6.61 -16.26
C LYS A 90 5.18 6.46 -14.96
N TRP A 91 4.20 5.58 -14.96
CA TRP A 91 3.33 5.32 -13.83
C TRP A 91 3.34 3.85 -13.46
N PHE A 92 3.16 3.57 -12.17
CA PHE A 92 2.98 2.22 -11.67
C PHE A 92 2.17 2.19 -10.38
N ASP A 93 1.34 1.17 -10.23
CA ASP A 93 0.63 0.86 -9.00
C ASP A 93 1.57 0.17 -8.01
N ILE A 94 2.31 0.98 -7.23
CA ILE A 94 3.35 0.50 -6.31
C ILE A 94 2.79 -0.37 -5.19
N TYR A 95 1.51 -0.21 -4.86
CA TYR A 95 0.78 -1.10 -3.97
C TYR A 95 -0.64 -1.33 -4.47
N VAL A 96 -1.03 -2.60 -4.62
CA VAL A 96 -2.40 -3.02 -4.93
C VAL A 96 -2.80 -4.05 -3.89
N ASP A 97 -3.85 -3.79 -3.12
CA ASP A 97 -4.23 -4.67 -2.00
C ASP A 97 -4.45 -6.13 -2.44
N GLU A 98 -5.15 -6.36 -3.55
CA GLU A 98 -5.36 -7.70 -4.12
C GLU A 98 -4.03 -8.43 -4.46
N ARG A 99 -3.01 -7.67 -4.87
CA ARG A 99 -1.68 -8.22 -5.24
C ARG A 99 -0.80 -8.47 -4.02
N ASP A 100 -0.85 -7.55 -3.04
CA ASP A 100 0.20 -7.36 -2.04
C ASP A 100 -0.22 -7.65 -0.60
N TYR A 101 -1.52 -7.64 -0.30
CA TYR A 101 -2.04 -7.88 1.05
C TYR A 101 -1.59 -9.25 1.60
N GLY A 102 -1.10 -9.26 2.84
CA GLY A 102 -0.58 -10.46 3.51
C GLY A 102 0.77 -10.99 2.98
N ARG A 103 1.22 -10.54 1.81
CA ARG A 103 2.51 -10.93 1.20
C ARG A 103 3.60 -9.90 1.46
N CYS A 104 3.21 -8.64 1.62
CA CYS A 104 4.10 -7.51 1.59
C CYS A 104 3.83 -6.56 2.77
N LEU A 105 4.57 -6.75 3.87
CA LEU A 105 4.56 -5.84 5.03
C LEU A 105 5.67 -4.80 4.95
N ASP A 106 6.85 -5.20 4.46
CA ASP A 106 7.93 -4.31 4.07
C ASP A 106 8.24 -4.62 2.60
N CYS A 107 7.83 -3.72 1.70
CA CYS A 107 7.89 -3.89 0.26
C CYS A 107 9.08 -3.15 -0.29
N LYS A 108 10.07 -3.87 -0.81
CA LYS A 108 11.23 -3.28 -1.49
C LYS A 108 11.03 -3.34 -2.99
N TRP A 109 11.05 -2.17 -3.60
CA TRP A 109 10.97 -1.98 -5.04
C TRP A 109 12.26 -1.35 -5.53
N ARG A 110 12.94 -2.00 -6.47
CA ARG A 110 13.97 -1.35 -7.28
C ARG A 110 13.34 -0.90 -8.58
N VAL A 111 13.57 0.34 -8.97
CA VAL A 111 12.96 0.91 -10.17
C VAL A 111 14.05 1.27 -11.17
N ASP A 112 13.92 0.74 -12.38
CA ASP A 112 14.79 1.04 -13.52
C ASP A 112 13.97 1.34 -14.77
N GLU A 113 14.63 1.61 -15.90
CA GLU A 113 13.98 1.99 -17.16
C GLU A 113 12.94 0.99 -17.66
N ASN A 114 13.13 -0.30 -17.38
CA ASN A 114 12.26 -1.37 -17.85
C ASN A 114 11.03 -1.55 -16.96
N GLY A 115 11.09 -1.04 -15.73
CA GLY A 115 9.98 -1.09 -14.79
C GLY A 115 10.42 -1.30 -13.34
N PRO A 116 9.44 -1.35 -12.44
CA PRO A 116 9.66 -1.67 -11.04
C PRO A 116 9.77 -3.18 -10.80
N CYS A 117 10.75 -3.56 -9.98
CA CYS A 117 11.03 -4.92 -9.56
C CYS A 117 10.91 -5.09 -8.05
N PHE A 118 10.12 -6.06 -7.62
CA PHE A 118 10.08 -6.52 -6.24
C PHE A 118 11.39 -7.22 -5.88
N LEU A 119 11.97 -6.83 -4.75
CA LEU A 119 13.13 -7.48 -4.16
C LEU A 119 12.72 -8.41 -3.02
N ASP A 120 13.46 -9.49 -2.87
CA ASP A 120 13.43 -10.31 -1.66
C ASP A 120 13.96 -9.49 -0.47
N ASN A 121 13.28 -9.60 0.67
CA ASN A 121 13.62 -8.78 1.83
C ASN A 121 14.90 -9.22 2.52
N ASP A 122 15.22 -10.52 2.49
CA ASP A 122 16.34 -11.12 3.19
C ASP A 122 17.61 -11.09 2.34
N THR A 123 17.49 -11.45 1.05
CA THR A 123 18.65 -11.53 0.15
C THR A 123 18.89 -10.23 -0.63
N GLY A 124 17.85 -9.40 -0.83
CA GLY A 124 17.90 -8.23 -1.71
C GLY A 124 17.90 -8.58 -3.21
N GLU A 125 17.76 -9.85 -3.56
CA GLU A 125 17.70 -10.31 -4.94
C GLU A 125 16.36 -9.97 -5.59
N VAL A 126 16.34 -9.85 -6.91
CA VAL A 126 15.10 -9.59 -7.66
C VAL A 126 14.22 -10.83 -7.62
N ASN A 127 13.03 -10.70 -7.04
CA ASN A 127 12.01 -11.74 -7.05
C ASN A 127 11.17 -11.67 -8.34
N LYS A 128 10.64 -10.49 -8.67
CA LYS A 128 9.75 -10.31 -9.82
C LYS A 128 9.73 -8.87 -10.33
N CYS A 129 9.80 -8.69 -11.64
CA CYS A 129 9.65 -7.39 -12.30
C CYS A 129 8.29 -7.25 -12.99
N TYR A 130 7.85 -6.01 -13.13
CA TYR A 130 6.60 -5.63 -13.77
C TYR A 130 6.88 -4.63 -14.88
N GLN A 131 5.99 -4.60 -15.86
CA GLN A 131 5.97 -3.51 -16.84
C GLN A 131 5.31 -2.28 -16.21
N TRP A 132 5.67 -1.11 -16.73
CA TRP A 132 4.95 0.12 -16.47
C TRP A 132 3.46 -0.01 -16.83
N ASN A 133 2.62 0.78 -16.16
CA ASN A 133 1.19 0.88 -16.47
C ASN A 133 0.93 1.62 -17.79
#